data_AF-A0A0M8KC27-F1
#
_entry.id   AF-A0A0M8KC27-F1
#
_cell.length_a   1.000
_cell.length_b   1.000
_cell.length_c   1.000
_cell.angle_alpha   90.00
_cell.angle_beta   90.00
_cell.angle_gamma   90.00
#
_symmetry.space_group_name_H-M   'P 1'
#
loop_
_entity.id
_entity.type
_entity.pdbx_description
1 polymer ?
#
loop_
_entity_poly.entity_id
_entity_poly.type
_entity_poly.pdbx_seq_one_letter_code
_entity_poly.pdbx_strand_id
1 'polypeptide(L)'
;MRILPDLTAQAQMENRPLAGQTSGIPGYPCYRTVEETHASLFDLAAAHPSLVRVLDIGDSWEKTTSGGANGYDILAAVITNQNVTPPGGKFKFVLMSAIHAREYATAELVMRFVEDLVQRYGTDPDVTWLLDYGELHIIPQANPDGRKQAEAGYLWRKNTNNTNGCTAFPYYGTDLNRNSSFKWRGAGSSGYACSSTYRGPTPASEPETQAIQNYVASVLPDQRGPADTDAAPPDTTGLFITVHSYSELVLYPWGYTSAPAPNAAGLRRLGDKFGYYTGYQVCQPAECLYIADGTTDDWAYGELGVAAYTFEIGTTFFQACSYFENTILAENLPALFYGFKAARRPYQTPAGPEVHTILLNGVMTNTITLTPGDILRIEATADTTRTANQTTPPAIAAVRYSIDAPSWITGTQTYTMTAVDGLFDSPTELALAHVDTDGWTLGRHTIFIEAQNANGDWGVPSAVFVDSVLPAGFTFTADTPVFPGETAHHTLAITNQDTTSHTYTITVVSTVWAASVLSPTVTLAPSETVSVPLTVVVPATAADGEAQPTRLGVESEASTFTFSIMTEARWHRHWLPLLAR
;
A
#
# COMPACT_ATOMS: atom_id res chain seq x y z
N MET A 1 -6.02 9.40 19.11
CA MET A 1 -4.82 8.72 19.64
C MET A 1 -5.27 7.58 20.55
N ARG A 2 -5.52 6.39 19.99
CA ARG A 2 -5.79 5.16 20.76
C ARG A 2 -4.65 4.20 20.44
N ILE A 3 -3.78 4.06 21.42
CA ILE A 3 -2.72 3.08 21.50
C ILE A 3 -3.40 1.72 21.53
N LEU A 4 -3.10 0.88 20.53
CA LEU A 4 -3.54 -0.50 20.44
C LEU A 4 -3.04 -1.25 21.70
N PRO A 5 -3.92 -1.91 22.48
CA PRO A 5 -3.54 -2.54 23.75
C PRO A 5 -2.78 -3.88 23.59
N ASP A 6 -1.94 -4.03 22.56
CA ASP A 6 -1.09 -5.21 22.34
C ASP A 6 0.43 -4.90 22.35
N LEU A 7 0.80 -3.62 22.51
CA LEU A 7 2.21 -3.18 22.51
C LEU A 7 2.97 -3.53 23.80
N THR A 8 2.28 -3.95 24.86
CA THR A 8 2.92 -4.34 26.13
C THR A 8 3.64 -5.70 26.02
N ALA A 9 3.28 -6.54 25.03
CA ALA A 9 3.96 -7.82 24.78
C ALA A 9 5.19 -7.68 23.84
N GLN A 10 5.25 -6.62 23.02
CA GLN A 10 6.37 -6.38 22.08
C GLN A 10 7.55 -5.61 22.71
N ALA A 11 7.33 -4.89 23.82
CA ALA A 11 8.41 -4.22 24.58
C ALA A 11 9.36 -5.17 25.34
N GLN A 12 9.17 -6.50 25.23
CA GLN A 12 10.02 -7.53 25.86
C GLN A 12 10.70 -8.48 24.86
N MET A 13 10.75 -8.17 23.57
CA MET A 13 11.66 -8.91 22.67
C MET A 13 13.10 -8.55 23.04
N GLU A 14 13.69 -9.38 23.91
CA GLU A 14 15.14 -9.49 24.12
C GLU A 14 15.86 -9.51 22.76
N ASN A 15 17.10 -9.00 22.70
CA ASN A 15 17.98 -9.08 21.53
C ASN A 15 18.11 -10.52 21.00
N ARG A 16 17.15 -10.97 20.22
CA ARG A 16 17.02 -12.33 19.71
C ARG A 16 16.74 -12.24 18.21
N PRO A 17 17.19 -13.24 17.44
CA PRO A 17 16.78 -13.37 16.05
C PRO A 17 15.25 -13.45 15.96
N LEU A 18 14.71 -12.81 14.93
CA LEU A 18 13.31 -12.86 14.53
C LEU A 18 12.95 -14.23 13.94
N ALA A 19 11.65 -14.49 13.79
CA ALA A 19 11.18 -15.67 13.09
C ALA A 19 11.75 -15.75 11.66
N GLY A 20 12.43 -16.85 11.34
CA GLY A 20 13.09 -17.08 10.04
C GLY A 20 14.55 -16.63 9.97
N GLN A 21 15.05 -15.85 10.94
CA GLN A 21 16.49 -15.58 11.05
C GLN A 21 17.19 -16.78 11.69
N THR A 22 18.37 -17.13 11.16
CA THR A 22 19.23 -18.14 11.79
C THR A 22 19.99 -17.51 12.95
N SER A 23 20.52 -16.30 12.74
CA SER A 23 21.32 -15.59 13.75
C SER A 23 21.18 -14.07 13.71
N GLY A 24 20.78 -13.46 12.58
CA GLY A 24 20.87 -12.00 12.42
C GLY A 24 22.33 -11.50 12.32
N ILE A 25 22.49 -10.19 12.13
CA ILE A 25 23.82 -9.55 12.11
C ILE A 25 24.50 -9.71 13.48
N PRO A 26 25.79 -10.10 13.56
CA PRO A 26 26.50 -10.23 14.82
C PRO A 26 26.43 -8.97 15.70
N GLY A 27 25.93 -9.13 16.94
CA GLY A 27 25.71 -8.02 17.88
C GLY A 27 24.42 -7.23 17.66
N TYR A 28 23.73 -7.46 16.55
CA TYR A 28 22.47 -6.80 16.18
C TYR A 28 21.46 -7.83 15.63
N PRO A 29 21.07 -8.82 16.44
CA PRO A 29 20.35 -10.01 15.96
C PRO A 29 18.94 -9.71 15.42
N CYS A 30 18.37 -8.52 15.67
CA CYS A 30 17.10 -8.10 15.08
C CYS A 30 17.19 -7.77 13.59
N TYR A 31 18.38 -7.46 13.07
CA TYR A 31 18.56 -7.13 11.66
C TYR A 31 18.97 -8.37 10.88
N ARG A 32 18.27 -8.63 9.77
CA ARG A 32 18.62 -9.71 8.84
C ARG A 32 19.97 -9.43 8.18
N THR A 33 20.77 -10.49 7.97
CA THR A 33 21.88 -10.41 7.00
C THR A 33 21.36 -10.26 5.57
N VAL A 34 22.24 -10.00 4.60
CA VAL A 34 21.87 -10.05 3.16
C VAL A 34 21.18 -11.37 2.82
N GLU A 35 21.75 -12.50 3.23
CA GLU A 35 21.21 -13.83 2.94
C GLU A 35 19.85 -14.07 3.62
N GLU A 36 19.71 -13.70 4.89
CA GLU A 36 18.43 -13.82 5.61
C GLU A 36 17.36 -12.89 5.02
N THR A 37 17.75 -11.72 4.50
CA THR A 37 16.84 -10.82 3.77
C THR A 37 16.34 -11.48 2.49
N HIS A 38 17.25 -12.02 1.67
CA HIS A 38 16.88 -12.71 0.43
C HIS A 38 16.02 -13.94 0.70
N ALA A 39 16.38 -14.77 1.68
CA ALA A 39 15.58 -15.93 2.09
C ALA A 39 14.17 -15.51 2.51
N SER A 40 14.04 -14.45 3.33
CA SER A 40 12.72 -13.95 3.77
C SER A 40 11.86 -13.47 2.61
N LEU A 41 12.43 -12.85 1.57
CA LEU A 41 11.69 -12.48 0.36
C LEU A 41 11.14 -13.71 -0.37
N PHE A 42 11.96 -14.75 -0.55
CA PHE A 42 11.54 -15.98 -1.22
C PHE A 42 10.49 -16.74 -0.39
N ASP A 43 10.66 -16.80 0.93
CA ASP A 43 9.70 -17.42 1.84
C ASP A 43 8.35 -16.69 1.83
N LEU A 44 8.35 -15.35 1.84
CA LEU A 44 7.14 -14.53 1.70
C LEU A 44 6.44 -14.78 0.35
N ALA A 45 7.20 -14.85 -0.74
CA ALA A 45 6.65 -15.15 -2.07
C ALA A 45 6.07 -16.57 -2.15
N ALA A 46 6.71 -17.55 -1.51
CA ALA A 46 6.20 -18.92 -1.46
C ALA A 46 4.93 -19.04 -0.61
N ALA A 47 4.87 -18.31 0.52
CA ALA A 47 3.71 -18.31 1.42
C ALA A 47 2.51 -17.51 0.87
N HIS A 48 2.78 -16.43 0.11
CA HIS A 48 1.77 -15.51 -0.40
C HIS A 48 1.92 -15.25 -1.91
N PRO A 49 1.83 -16.29 -2.78
CA PRO A 49 2.15 -16.17 -4.20
C PRO A 49 1.18 -15.27 -4.99
N SER A 50 -0.01 -15.00 -4.47
CA SER A 50 -0.95 -14.03 -5.05
C SER A 50 -0.66 -12.58 -4.65
N LEU A 51 0.21 -12.35 -3.65
CA LEU A 51 0.53 -11.03 -3.12
C LEU A 51 1.98 -10.60 -3.37
N VAL A 52 2.92 -11.54 -3.37
CA VAL A 52 4.35 -11.24 -3.39
C VAL A 52 5.03 -11.93 -4.57
N ARG A 53 5.84 -11.16 -5.31
CA ARG A 53 6.71 -11.68 -6.39
C ARG A 53 8.11 -11.09 -6.26
N VAL A 54 9.13 -11.96 -6.27
CA VAL A 54 10.54 -11.55 -6.24
C VAL A 54 11.07 -11.44 -7.67
N LEU A 55 11.91 -10.43 -7.89
CA LEU A 55 12.58 -10.13 -9.14
C LEU A 55 14.07 -9.99 -8.88
N ASP A 56 14.89 -10.62 -9.72
CA ASP A 56 16.27 -10.22 -9.90
C ASP A 56 16.30 -9.00 -10.84
N ILE A 57 16.87 -7.89 -10.36
CA ILE A 57 16.94 -6.63 -11.10
C ILE A 57 18.35 -6.31 -11.59
N GLY A 58 19.33 -7.16 -11.30
CA GLY A 58 20.73 -7.01 -11.68
C GLY A 58 21.67 -7.55 -10.61
N ASP A 59 22.98 -7.38 -10.85
CA ASP A 59 24.02 -8.00 -10.05
C ASP A 59 24.91 -6.95 -9.35
N SER A 60 25.45 -7.31 -8.19
CA SER A 60 26.46 -6.51 -7.49
C SER A 60 27.83 -6.53 -8.18
N TRP A 61 28.73 -5.63 -7.77
CA TRP A 61 30.08 -5.55 -8.32
C TRP A 61 30.85 -6.87 -8.23
N GLU A 62 30.88 -7.53 -7.08
CA GLU A 62 31.63 -8.78 -6.90
C GLU A 62 31.07 -9.90 -7.79
N LYS A 63 29.76 -9.93 -8.01
CA LYS A 63 29.11 -10.94 -8.85
C LYS A 63 29.36 -10.71 -10.34
N THR A 64 29.39 -9.45 -10.78
CA THR A 64 29.72 -9.11 -12.18
C THR A 64 31.22 -9.25 -12.50
N THR A 65 32.08 -9.24 -11.48
CA THR A 65 33.53 -9.30 -11.65
C THR A 65 34.03 -10.72 -11.84
N SER A 66 34.52 -11.04 -13.04
CA SER A 66 35.10 -12.36 -13.34
C SER A 66 36.31 -12.69 -12.44
N GLY A 67 36.23 -13.81 -11.71
CA GLY A 67 37.26 -14.22 -10.75
C GLY A 67 37.26 -13.45 -9.43
N GLY A 68 36.23 -12.62 -9.18
CA GLY A 68 35.97 -11.93 -7.92
C GLY A 68 35.43 -12.85 -6.81
N ALA A 69 35.08 -12.26 -5.66
CA ALA A 69 34.39 -12.97 -4.58
C ALA A 69 32.96 -13.34 -4.98
N ASN A 70 32.29 -14.17 -4.17
CA ASN A 70 30.87 -14.46 -4.38
C ASN A 70 30.05 -13.21 -4.03
N GLY A 71 29.64 -12.43 -5.04
CA GLY A 71 28.69 -11.34 -4.87
C GLY A 71 27.23 -11.80 -4.84
N TYR A 72 26.31 -10.88 -5.04
CA TYR A 72 24.87 -11.09 -4.83
C TYR A 72 24.03 -10.55 -5.99
N ASP A 73 22.91 -11.23 -6.27
CA ASP A 73 21.77 -10.63 -6.97
C ASP A 73 21.26 -9.41 -6.18
N ILE A 74 20.85 -8.38 -6.89
CA ILE A 74 20.09 -7.28 -6.34
C ILE A 74 18.63 -7.63 -6.58
N LEU A 75 17.92 -7.91 -5.48
CA LEU A 75 16.54 -8.35 -5.54
C LEU A 75 15.59 -7.17 -5.32
N ALA A 76 14.53 -7.14 -6.11
CA ALA A 76 13.32 -6.38 -5.79
C ALA A 76 12.17 -7.33 -5.46
N ALA A 77 11.20 -6.88 -4.66
CA ALA A 77 9.94 -7.59 -4.50
C ALA A 77 8.76 -6.67 -4.80
N VAL A 78 7.76 -7.22 -5.48
CA VAL A 78 6.50 -6.55 -5.82
C VAL A 78 5.41 -7.09 -4.90
N ILE A 79 4.81 -6.20 -4.12
CA ILE A 79 3.75 -6.49 -3.14
C ILE A 79 2.46 -5.86 -3.67
N THR A 80 1.52 -6.70 -4.09
CA THR A 80 0.23 -6.29 -4.66
C THR A 80 -0.71 -7.47 -4.80
N ASN A 81 -2.03 -7.26 -4.79
CA ASN A 81 -2.96 -8.32 -5.16
C ASN A 81 -2.92 -8.58 -6.68
N GLN A 82 -2.25 -9.65 -7.09
CA GLN A 82 -2.05 -10.02 -8.49
C GLN A 82 -3.34 -10.47 -9.20
N ASN A 83 -4.41 -10.73 -8.45
CA ASN A 83 -5.70 -11.16 -8.99
C ASN A 83 -6.62 -9.99 -9.35
N VAL A 84 -6.27 -8.76 -8.98
CA VAL A 84 -7.06 -7.55 -9.26
C VAL A 84 -6.33 -6.66 -10.25
N THR A 85 -7.01 -6.30 -11.34
CA THR A 85 -6.55 -5.31 -12.31
C THR A 85 -7.57 -4.18 -12.37
N PRO A 86 -7.38 -3.09 -11.63
CA PRO A 86 -8.34 -1.99 -11.60
C PRO A 86 -8.32 -1.21 -12.92
N PRO A 87 -9.43 -0.55 -13.29
CA PRO A 87 -9.47 0.38 -14.41
C PRO A 87 -8.39 1.47 -14.25
N GLY A 88 -7.59 1.67 -15.30
CA GLY A 88 -6.47 2.62 -15.28
C GLY A 88 -5.16 2.06 -14.71
N GLY A 89 -5.12 0.80 -14.29
CA GLY A 89 -3.94 0.16 -13.73
C GLY A 89 -3.65 0.55 -12.28
N LYS A 90 -2.58 -0.03 -11.71
CA LYS A 90 -2.19 0.21 -10.32
C LYS A 90 -1.18 1.34 -10.20
N PHE A 91 -1.38 2.23 -9.23
CA PHE A 91 -0.37 3.23 -8.89
C PHE A 91 0.83 2.57 -8.21
N LYS A 92 2.01 3.20 -8.28
CA LYS A 92 3.27 2.58 -7.90
C LYS A 92 3.96 3.33 -6.77
N PHE A 93 4.52 2.60 -5.82
CA PHE A 93 5.42 3.13 -4.80
C PHE A 93 6.69 2.29 -4.80
N VAL A 94 7.84 2.91 -5.03
CA VAL A 94 9.16 2.27 -4.89
C VAL A 94 9.78 2.69 -3.56
N LEU A 95 10.17 1.70 -2.75
CA LEU A 95 10.82 1.88 -1.46
C LEU A 95 12.16 1.13 -1.44
N MET A 96 13.26 1.86 -1.40
CA MET A 96 14.62 1.31 -1.42
C MET A 96 15.32 1.52 -0.09
N SER A 97 16.24 0.62 0.28
CA SER A 97 17.07 0.76 1.48
C SER A 97 18.49 0.21 1.29
N ALA A 98 19.33 0.41 2.30
CA ALA A 98 20.67 -0.17 2.42
C ALA A 98 21.63 0.15 1.26
N ILE A 99 21.45 1.31 0.61
CA ILE A 99 22.42 1.79 -0.40
C ILE A 99 23.77 2.15 0.24
N HIS A 100 23.77 2.64 1.48
CA HIS A 100 24.97 2.66 2.30
C HIS A 100 25.01 1.45 3.24
N ALA A 101 26.12 0.73 3.18
CA ALA A 101 26.26 -0.58 3.83
C ALA A 101 26.08 -0.57 5.35
N ARG A 102 26.64 0.41 6.06
CA ARG A 102 26.60 0.50 7.53
C ARG A 102 25.25 0.85 8.14
N GLU A 103 24.26 1.20 7.33
CA GLU A 103 22.97 1.74 7.80
C GLU A 103 22.00 0.60 8.12
N TYR A 104 22.21 -0.06 9.26
CA TYR A 104 21.61 -1.37 9.54
C TYR A 104 20.08 -1.39 9.56
N ALA A 105 19.47 -0.40 10.20
CA ALA A 105 18.03 -0.34 10.42
C ALA A 105 17.20 -0.25 9.13
N THR A 106 17.80 0.22 8.03
CA THR A 106 17.07 0.60 6.81
C THR A 106 16.40 -0.61 6.12
N ALA A 107 17.16 -1.69 5.89
CA ALA A 107 16.64 -2.92 5.27
C ALA A 107 15.54 -3.56 6.12
N GLU A 108 15.72 -3.56 7.44
CA GLU A 108 14.76 -4.18 8.36
C GLU A 108 13.44 -3.41 8.40
N LEU A 109 13.47 -2.07 8.40
CA LEU A 109 12.25 -1.26 8.33
C LEU A 109 11.42 -1.57 7.08
N VAL A 110 12.08 -1.67 5.91
CA VAL A 110 11.42 -1.98 4.65
C VAL A 110 10.81 -3.38 4.68
N MET A 111 11.53 -4.37 5.21
CA MET A 111 11.00 -5.74 5.35
C MET A 111 9.80 -5.81 6.30
N ARG A 112 9.86 -5.12 7.45
CA ARG A 112 8.73 -5.08 8.40
C ARG A 112 7.49 -4.42 7.80
N PHE A 113 7.67 -3.40 6.96
CA PHE A 113 6.54 -2.79 6.25
C PHE A 113 5.88 -3.78 5.28
N VAL A 114 6.66 -4.58 4.55
CA VAL A 114 6.12 -5.63 3.67
C VAL A 114 5.37 -6.70 4.44
N GLU A 115 5.95 -7.21 5.52
CA GLU A 115 5.34 -8.22 6.37
C GLU A 115 4.00 -7.74 6.94
N ASP A 116 3.94 -6.50 7.43
CA ASP A 116 2.73 -5.88 7.95
C ASP A 116 1.63 -5.76 6.89
N LEU A 117 1.97 -5.32 5.67
CA LEU A 117 1.02 -5.25 4.55
C LEU A 117 0.50 -6.65 4.15
N VAL A 118 1.37 -7.64 4.05
CA VAL A 118 0.98 -9.00 3.67
C VAL A 118 0.10 -9.64 4.75
N GLN A 119 0.43 -9.46 6.02
CA GLN A 119 -0.33 -10.01 7.14
C GLN A 119 -1.73 -9.39 7.26
N ARG A 120 -1.85 -8.08 6.98
CA ARG A 120 -3.11 -7.34 7.13
C ARG A 120 -3.99 -7.35 5.89
N TYR A 121 -3.52 -7.85 4.74
CA TYR A 121 -4.34 -7.99 3.54
C TYR A 121 -5.57 -8.89 3.79
N GLY A 122 -6.76 -8.41 3.41
CA GLY A 122 -8.04 -9.10 3.62
C GLY A 122 -8.63 -8.96 5.03
N THR A 123 -7.93 -8.31 5.97
CA THR A 123 -8.43 -8.04 7.33
C THR A 123 -8.44 -6.55 7.66
N ASP A 124 -7.45 -5.81 7.18
CA ASP A 124 -7.41 -4.36 7.23
C ASP A 124 -7.91 -3.76 5.90
N PRO A 125 -8.97 -2.95 5.93
CA PRO A 125 -9.58 -2.39 4.73
C PRO A 125 -8.65 -1.42 4.00
N ASP A 126 -7.81 -0.66 4.71
CA ASP A 126 -6.87 0.26 4.08
C ASP A 126 -5.74 -0.48 3.36
N VAL A 127 -5.18 -1.49 4.01
CA VAL A 127 -4.16 -2.37 3.39
C VAL A 127 -4.73 -3.09 2.18
N THR A 128 -5.96 -3.59 2.30
CA THR A 128 -6.60 -4.36 1.24
C THR A 128 -6.75 -3.52 -0.03
N TRP A 129 -7.33 -2.32 0.07
CA TRP A 129 -7.47 -1.48 -1.12
C TRP A 129 -6.11 -0.97 -1.64
N LEU A 130 -5.14 -0.71 -0.76
CA LEU A 130 -3.80 -0.34 -1.18
C LEU A 130 -3.16 -1.41 -2.08
N LEU A 131 -3.33 -2.70 -1.75
CA LEU A 131 -2.81 -3.79 -2.58
C LEU A 131 -3.70 -4.11 -3.79
N ASP A 132 -4.99 -3.80 -3.73
CA ASP A 132 -5.90 -3.96 -4.88
C ASP A 132 -5.67 -2.89 -5.95
N TYR A 133 -5.42 -1.65 -5.54
CA TYR A 133 -5.27 -0.48 -6.43
C TYR A 133 -3.83 0.01 -6.60
N GLY A 134 -2.89 -0.49 -5.80
CA GLY A 134 -1.49 -0.08 -5.80
C GLY A 134 -0.50 -1.25 -5.84
N GLU A 135 0.74 -0.94 -6.17
CA GLU A 135 1.89 -1.84 -6.12
C GLU A 135 3.03 -1.19 -5.34
N LEU A 136 3.46 -1.87 -4.28
CA LEU A 136 4.69 -1.53 -3.58
C LEU A 136 5.83 -2.36 -4.17
N HIS A 137 6.89 -1.69 -4.61
CA HIS A 137 8.12 -2.28 -5.08
C HIS A 137 9.21 -2.00 -4.05
N ILE A 138 9.73 -3.02 -3.39
CA ILE A 138 10.85 -2.85 -2.45
C ILE A 138 12.18 -3.28 -3.06
N ILE A 139 13.26 -2.58 -2.69
CA ILE A 139 14.65 -2.98 -2.96
C ILE A 139 15.39 -2.95 -1.61
N PRO A 140 15.36 -4.06 -0.84
CA PRO A 140 15.78 -4.02 0.56
C PRO A 140 17.31 -3.96 0.74
N GLN A 141 18.07 -4.50 -0.22
CA GLN A 141 19.55 -4.53 -0.21
C GLN A 141 20.10 -3.92 -1.51
N ALA A 142 20.17 -2.60 -1.58
CA ALA A 142 20.72 -1.90 -2.75
C ALA A 142 22.25 -2.03 -2.90
N ASN A 143 22.96 -2.40 -1.82
CA ASN A 143 24.42 -2.55 -1.78
C ASN A 143 24.82 -3.81 -0.99
N PRO A 144 24.52 -5.02 -1.51
CA PRO A 144 24.72 -6.25 -0.76
C PRO A 144 26.21 -6.56 -0.48
N ASP A 145 27.12 -6.33 -1.44
CA ASP A 145 28.56 -6.56 -1.22
C ASP A 145 29.12 -5.65 -0.12
N GLY A 146 28.78 -4.36 -0.15
CA GLY A 146 29.16 -3.43 0.89
C GLY A 146 28.56 -3.84 2.23
N ARG A 147 27.29 -4.27 2.25
CA ARG A 147 26.60 -4.73 3.46
C ARG A 147 27.36 -5.89 4.12
N LYS A 148 27.94 -6.83 3.37
CA LYS A 148 28.78 -7.90 3.94
C LYS A 148 30.02 -7.38 4.67
N GLN A 149 30.64 -6.31 4.17
CA GLN A 149 31.73 -5.65 4.90
C GLN A 149 31.22 -5.03 6.21
N ALA A 150 30.02 -4.44 6.18
CA ALA A 150 29.43 -3.90 7.39
C ALA A 150 29.11 -4.99 8.42
N GLU A 151 28.46 -6.09 8.00
CA GLU A 151 28.12 -7.24 8.84
C GLU A 151 29.34 -7.89 9.51
N ALA A 152 30.53 -7.77 8.90
CA ALA A 152 31.80 -8.19 9.49
C ALA A 152 32.34 -7.24 10.59
N GLY A 153 31.63 -6.14 10.87
CA GLY A 153 31.94 -5.16 11.92
C GLY A 153 32.59 -3.86 11.43
N TYR A 154 32.76 -3.66 10.12
CA TYR A 154 33.35 -2.42 9.59
C TYR A 154 32.29 -1.34 9.40
N LEU A 155 32.61 -0.07 9.66
CA LEU A 155 31.73 1.07 9.31
C LEU A 155 31.76 1.38 7.79
N TRP A 156 31.64 0.32 6.98
CA TRP A 156 31.69 0.36 5.52
C TRP A 156 30.49 1.12 4.96
N ARG A 157 30.71 1.98 3.97
CA ARG A 157 29.65 2.82 3.38
C ARG A 157 29.37 2.48 1.92
N LYS A 158 30.45 2.39 1.13
CA LYS A 158 30.43 2.29 -0.33
C LYS A 158 30.08 0.88 -0.82
N ASN A 159 30.01 0.63 -2.13
CA ASN A 159 30.12 -0.75 -2.64
C ASN A 159 31.56 -1.28 -2.45
N THR A 160 31.91 -2.42 -3.04
CA THR A 160 33.24 -3.04 -2.90
C THR A 160 34.09 -2.93 -4.17
N ASN A 161 33.74 -2.04 -5.10
CA ASN A 161 34.52 -1.86 -6.33
C ASN A 161 35.94 -1.34 -6.08
N ASN A 162 36.92 -2.23 -6.24
CA ASN A 162 38.33 -1.96 -5.99
C ASN A 162 39.14 -1.70 -7.27
N THR A 163 38.49 -1.57 -8.43
CA THR A 163 39.16 -1.37 -9.72
C THR A 163 39.19 0.10 -10.16
N ASN A 164 38.33 0.94 -9.58
CA ASN A 164 38.20 2.35 -9.91
C ASN A 164 39.16 3.27 -9.11
N GLY A 165 40.43 2.87 -9.04
CA GLY A 165 41.55 3.70 -8.57
C GLY A 165 41.95 3.53 -7.11
N CYS A 166 41.03 3.25 -6.17
CA CYS A 166 41.38 2.90 -4.80
C CYS A 166 41.33 1.38 -4.61
N THR A 167 42.43 0.79 -4.15
CA THR A 167 42.55 -0.66 -3.88
C THR A 167 42.78 -0.95 -2.40
N ALA A 168 43.01 0.07 -1.58
CA ALA A 168 43.35 -0.08 -0.17
C ALA A 168 42.12 -0.44 0.66
N PHE A 169 42.18 -1.54 1.40
CA PHE A 169 41.20 -1.86 2.43
C PHE A 169 41.37 -0.91 3.65
N PRO A 170 40.29 -0.40 4.28
CA PRO A 170 38.87 -0.57 3.98
C PRO A 170 38.27 0.61 3.18
N TYR A 171 39.03 1.19 2.23
CA TYR A 171 38.70 2.49 1.61
C TYR A 171 38.25 2.42 0.15
N TYR A 172 38.36 1.27 -0.51
CA TYR A 172 37.91 1.10 -1.90
C TYR A 172 36.37 1.14 -2.02
N GLY A 173 35.86 1.11 -3.25
CA GLY A 173 34.44 1.25 -3.57
C GLY A 173 34.03 2.64 -4.03
N THR A 174 32.81 2.74 -4.51
CA THR A 174 32.12 3.96 -4.93
C THR A 174 30.92 4.22 -4.01
N ASP A 175 30.71 5.49 -3.65
CA ASP A 175 29.50 5.90 -2.93
C ASP A 175 28.33 5.90 -3.92
N LEU A 176 27.47 4.89 -3.80
CA LEU A 176 26.35 4.68 -4.72
C LEU A 176 25.37 5.88 -4.70
N ASN A 177 25.23 6.58 -3.58
CA ASN A 177 24.40 7.79 -3.47
C ASN A 177 25.16 9.07 -3.85
N ARG A 178 26.26 8.94 -4.59
CA ARG A 178 26.93 10.01 -5.37
C ARG A 178 27.13 9.60 -6.84
N ASN A 179 26.66 8.41 -7.22
CA ASN A 179 26.94 7.83 -8.52
C ASN A 179 25.75 7.94 -9.49
N SER A 180 24.60 8.47 -9.08
CA SER A 180 23.44 8.58 -9.97
C SER A 180 23.74 9.42 -11.21
N SER A 181 23.03 9.17 -12.33
CA SER A 181 23.33 9.82 -13.61
C SER A 181 22.98 11.31 -13.63
N PHE A 182 21.99 11.70 -12.82
CA PHE A 182 21.49 13.06 -12.75
C PHE A 182 22.40 13.95 -11.89
N LYS A 183 22.81 15.09 -12.46
CA LYS A 183 23.64 16.11 -11.80
C LYS A 183 24.92 15.59 -11.15
N TRP A 184 25.51 14.54 -11.72
CA TRP A 184 26.78 13.97 -11.29
C TRP A 184 27.95 14.94 -11.47
N ARG A 185 28.93 14.90 -10.55
CA ARG A 185 30.16 15.72 -10.52
C ARG A 185 29.88 17.21 -10.28
N GLY A 186 28.87 17.50 -9.47
CA GLY A 186 28.63 18.78 -8.82
C GLY A 186 29.41 18.94 -7.49
N ALA A 187 28.85 19.75 -6.60
CA ALA A 187 29.34 19.90 -5.23
C ALA A 187 28.79 18.76 -4.35
N GLY A 188 29.53 18.35 -3.32
CA GLY A 188 29.05 17.37 -2.34
C GLY A 188 29.56 15.93 -2.52
N SER A 189 30.41 15.69 -3.53
CA SER A 189 31.15 14.43 -3.71
C SER A 189 32.63 14.64 -3.99
N SER A 190 33.41 13.56 -3.89
CA SER A 190 34.85 13.55 -4.09
C SER A 190 35.26 12.84 -5.39
N GLY A 191 36.29 13.37 -6.05
CA GLY A 191 36.98 12.69 -7.15
C GLY A 191 38.15 11.82 -6.68
N TYR A 192 38.50 11.88 -5.39
CA TYR A 192 39.55 11.03 -4.81
C TYR A 192 38.98 9.65 -4.48
N ALA A 193 39.49 8.61 -5.16
CA ALA A 193 38.93 7.27 -5.12
C ALA A 193 38.83 6.64 -3.71
N CYS A 194 39.75 6.97 -2.80
CA CYS A 194 39.71 6.45 -1.42
C CYS A 194 38.83 7.30 -0.48
N SER A 195 38.13 8.32 -0.98
CA SER A 195 37.16 9.09 -0.20
C SER A 195 35.91 8.26 0.09
N SER A 196 35.28 8.48 1.25
CA SER A 196 33.98 7.89 1.60
C SER A 196 32.83 8.39 0.73
N THR A 197 32.99 9.53 0.05
CA THR A 197 32.03 10.13 -0.89
C THR A 197 32.55 10.10 -2.32
N TYR A 198 33.39 9.12 -2.67
CA TYR A 198 33.89 8.95 -4.02
C TYR A 198 32.73 8.68 -4.99
N ARG A 199 32.55 9.56 -5.98
CA ARG A 199 31.43 9.52 -6.94
C ARG A 199 31.55 8.51 -8.07
N GLY A 200 32.62 7.72 -8.10
CA GLY A 200 32.96 6.85 -9.23
C GLY A 200 33.67 7.59 -10.37
N PRO A 201 34.14 6.87 -11.40
CA PRO A 201 34.85 7.44 -12.56
C PRO A 201 33.93 8.16 -13.55
N THR A 202 32.66 7.74 -13.65
CA THR A 202 31.63 8.28 -14.56
C THR A 202 30.25 8.22 -13.88
N PRO A 203 29.24 8.98 -14.35
CA PRO A 203 27.86 8.81 -13.88
C PRO A 203 27.38 7.38 -14.14
N ALA A 204 26.64 6.82 -13.19
CA ALA A 204 26.13 5.44 -13.20
C ALA A 204 27.20 4.40 -13.56
N SER A 205 28.42 4.56 -13.05
CA SER A 205 29.53 3.64 -13.30
C SER A 205 29.35 2.28 -12.64
N GLU A 206 28.65 2.23 -11.52
CA GLU A 206 28.53 1.00 -10.73
C GLU A 206 27.36 0.12 -11.25
N PRO A 207 27.53 -1.20 -11.28
CA PRO A 207 26.47 -2.11 -11.73
C PRO A 207 25.23 -2.03 -10.83
N GLU A 208 25.40 -1.80 -9.53
CA GLU A 208 24.28 -1.60 -8.60
C GLU A 208 23.46 -0.36 -8.98
N THR A 209 24.14 0.75 -9.25
CA THR A 209 23.48 2.00 -9.65
C THR A 209 22.73 1.84 -10.97
N GLN A 210 23.30 1.13 -11.94
CA GLN A 210 22.64 0.86 -13.22
C GLN A 210 21.40 -0.04 -13.05
N ALA A 211 21.52 -1.13 -12.29
CA ALA A 211 20.41 -2.05 -12.00
C ALA A 211 19.23 -1.32 -11.35
N ILE A 212 19.50 -0.53 -10.32
CA ILE A 212 18.48 0.25 -9.59
C ILE A 212 17.82 1.27 -10.51
N GLN A 213 18.58 2.10 -11.22
CA GLN A 213 17.99 3.13 -12.09
C GLN A 213 17.15 2.52 -13.22
N ASN A 214 17.64 1.46 -13.87
CA ASN A 214 16.91 0.77 -14.92
C ASN A 214 15.59 0.18 -14.40
N TYR A 215 15.62 -0.44 -13.22
CA TYR A 215 14.43 -0.99 -12.61
C TYR A 215 13.43 0.10 -12.21
N VAL A 216 13.88 1.15 -11.52
CA VAL A 216 13.00 2.24 -11.08
C VAL A 216 12.36 2.94 -12.28
N ALA A 217 13.12 3.23 -13.33
CA ALA A 217 12.59 3.82 -14.58
C ALA A 217 11.65 2.88 -15.36
N SER A 218 11.74 1.56 -15.13
CA SER A 218 10.78 0.60 -15.69
C SER A 218 9.45 0.54 -14.93
N VAL A 219 9.44 0.98 -13.66
CA VAL A 219 8.28 0.94 -12.76
C VAL A 219 7.57 2.29 -12.69
N LEU A 220 8.34 3.38 -12.58
CA LEU A 220 7.85 4.74 -12.42
C LEU A 220 7.95 5.50 -13.75
N PRO A 221 6.84 6.06 -14.28
CA PRO A 221 6.86 6.73 -15.57
C PRO A 221 7.55 8.10 -15.46
N ASP A 222 8.33 8.43 -16.50
CA ASP A 222 8.80 9.80 -16.72
C ASP A 222 7.63 10.71 -17.08
N GLN A 223 7.40 11.70 -16.22
CA GLN A 223 6.31 12.66 -16.30
C GLN A 223 6.82 14.10 -16.30
N ARG A 224 8.14 14.31 -16.40
CA ARG A 224 8.74 15.64 -16.32
C ARG A 224 9.00 16.23 -17.70
N GLY A 225 9.02 17.56 -17.78
CA GLY A 225 9.57 18.26 -18.94
C GLY A 225 11.10 18.14 -19.02
N PRO A 226 11.70 18.40 -20.19
CA PRO A 226 13.13 18.19 -20.44
C PRO A 226 14.07 19.16 -19.68
N ALA A 227 13.56 20.24 -19.08
CA ALA A 227 14.38 21.20 -18.33
C ALA A 227 14.34 20.96 -16.82
N ASP A 228 15.45 21.25 -16.12
CA ASP A 228 15.52 21.20 -14.66
C ASP A 228 14.59 22.18 -13.94
N THR A 229 13.99 23.12 -14.67
CA THR A 229 13.01 24.08 -14.17
C THR A 229 11.58 23.63 -14.42
N ASP A 230 11.36 22.56 -15.18
CA ASP A 230 10.03 22.06 -15.48
C ASP A 230 9.48 21.31 -14.26
N ALA A 231 8.28 21.71 -13.84
CA ALA A 231 7.52 20.99 -12.84
C ALA A 231 6.81 19.81 -13.49
N ALA A 232 6.78 18.67 -12.80
CA ALA A 232 5.92 17.56 -13.17
C ALA A 232 4.44 17.96 -12.97
N PRO A 233 3.50 17.42 -13.78
CA PRO A 233 2.08 17.70 -13.67
C PRO A 233 1.52 17.48 -12.25
N PRO A 234 0.51 18.26 -11.80
CA PRO A 234 -0.08 18.06 -10.48
C PRO A 234 -0.65 16.65 -10.24
N ASP A 235 -1.10 15.97 -11.29
CA ASP A 235 -1.63 14.61 -11.25
C ASP A 235 -0.58 13.52 -11.49
N THR A 236 0.71 13.88 -11.47
CA THR A 236 1.84 12.93 -11.51
C THR A 236 1.59 11.79 -10.52
N THR A 237 1.75 10.55 -11.01
CA THR A 237 1.62 9.33 -10.21
C THR A 237 3.00 8.75 -9.92
N GLY A 238 3.13 8.03 -8.81
CA GLY A 238 4.39 7.39 -8.42
C GLY A 238 5.08 8.10 -7.27
N LEU A 239 5.59 7.29 -6.34
CA LEU A 239 6.40 7.74 -5.21
C LEU A 239 7.70 6.94 -5.18
N PHE A 240 8.81 7.61 -4.89
CA PHE A 240 10.11 6.99 -4.63
C PHE A 240 10.60 7.42 -3.24
N ILE A 241 10.93 6.46 -2.38
CA ILE A 241 11.58 6.73 -1.09
C ILE A 241 12.84 5.87 -0.98
N THR A 242 13.97 6.50 -0.70
CA THR A 242 15.20 5.82 -0.29
C THR A 242 15.43 6.00 1.21
N VAL A 243 15.57 4.89 1.93
CA VAL A 243 15.73 4.87 3.38
C VAL A 243 17.21 4.74 3.73
N HIS A 244 17.67 5.71 4.50
CA HIS A 244 19.02 5.90 5.00
C HIS A 244 19.02 5.97 6.54
N SER A 245 20.20 5.89 7.15
CA SER A 245 20.42 6.31 8.53
C SER A 245 21.74 7.06 8.67
N TYR A 246 21.88 8.05 9.54
CA TYR A 246 20.96 8.50 10.58
C TYR A 246 20.83 10.02 10.51
N SER A 247 19.80 10.61 11.14
CA SER A 247 19.69 12.03 11.52
C SER A 247 18.25 12.43 11.91
N GLU A 248 17.26 11.55 11.77
CA GLU A 248 15.84 11.84 11.99
C GLU A 248 15.33 12.95 11.05
N LEU A 249 15.56 12.76 9.74
CA LEU A 249 15.21 13.72 8.69
C LEU A 249 14.31 13.10 7.61
N VAL A 250 13.42 13.92 7.05
CA VAL A 250 12.73 13.69 5.78
C VAL A 250 13.24 14.71 4.78
N LEU A 251 14.06 14.26 3.86
CA LEU A 251 14.68 15.09 2.83
C LEU A 251 13.91 14.97 1.52
N TYR A 252 13.81 16.09 0.80
CA TYR A 252 13.25 16.13 -0.55
C TYR A 252 14.16 16.95 -1.49
N PRO A 253 14.12 16.69 -2.81
CA PRO A 253 14.95 17.38 -3.79
C PRO A 253 14.85 18.91 -3.74
N TRP A 254 15.89 19.64 -4.14
CA TRP A 254 17.18 19.15 -4.59
C TRP A 254 18.19 18.95 -3.45
N GLY A 255 19.03 17.94 -3.57
CA GLY A 255 20.28 17.78 -2.83
C GLY A 255 21.46 18.50 -3.48
N TYR A 256 21.53 18.56 -4.81
CA TYR A 256 22.71 19.08 -5.53
C TYR A 256 22.86 20.61 -5.53
N THR A 257 21.83 21.34 -5.08
CA THR A 257 21.77 22.81 -5.10
C THR A 257 20.88 23.34 -3.98
N SER A 258 21.04 24.61 -3.60
CA SER A 258 20.15 25.32 -2.68
C SER A 258 18.92 25.93 -3.37
N ALA A 259 18.81 25.82 -4.70
CA ALA A 259 17.61 26.24 -5.41
C ALA A 259 16.44 25.30 -5.08
N PRO A 260 15.20 25.81 -4.96
CA PRO A 260 14.05 24.95 -4.77
C PRO A 260 13.81 24.05 -6.00
N ALA A 261 13.35 22.84 -5.76
CA ALA A 261 12.78 21.99 -6.82
C ALA A 261 11.54 22.66 -7.45
N PRO A 262 11.28 22.48 -8.76
CA PRO A 262 10.08 23.03 -9.39
C PRO A 262 8.76 22.63 -8.69
N ASN A 263 8.67 21.41 -8.15
CA ASN A 263 7.55 20.91 -7.37
C ASN A 263 7.74 21.09 -5.84
N ALA A 264 8.66 21.95 -5.37
CA ALA A 264 9.02 22.08 -3.95
C ALA A 264 7.82 22.25 -3.03
N ALA A 265 6.79 23.01 -3.42
CA ALA A 265 5.59 23.16 -2.61
C ALA A 265 4.83 21.83 -2.42
N GLY A 266 4.71 21.01 -3.47
CA GLY A 266 4.10 19.67 -3.38
C GLY A 266 4.97 18.68 -2.62
N LEU A 267 6.28 18.70 -2.88
CA LEU A 267 7.25 17.87 -2.17
C LEU A 267 7.25 18.17 -0.67
N ARG A 268 7.25 19.46 -0.31
CA ARG A 268 7.18 19.89 1.09
C ARG A 268 5.87 19.48 1.76
N ARG A 269 4.72 19.64 1.09
CA ARG A 269 3.42 19.22 1.65
C ARG A 269 3.38 17.74 2.02
N LEU A 270 3.82 16.86 1.12
CA LEU A 270 3.89 15.43 1.41
C LEU A 270 5.01 15.11 2.42
N GLY A 271 6.14 15.82 2.37
CA GLY A 271 7.19 15.72 3.38
C GLY A 271 6.68 16.05 4.79
N ASP A 272 5.87 17.10 4.94
CA ASP A 272 5.27 17.51 6.21
C ASP A 272 4.28 16.47 6.74
N LYS A 273 3.61 15.69 5.88
CA LYS A 273 2.83 14.52 6.30
C LYS A 273 3.73 13.45 6.90
N PHE A 274 4.87 13.15 6.28
CA PHE A 274 5.86 12.23 6.87
C PHE A 274 6.41 12.77 8.19
N GLY A 275 6.75 14.06 8.27
CA GLY A 275 7.20 14.71 9.49
C GLY A 275 6.19 14.67 10.63
N TYR A 276 4.87 14.70 10.33
CA TYR A 276 3.83 14.55 11.35
C TYR A 276 3.87 13.17 12.02
N TYR A 277 4.06 12.11 11.22
CA TYR A 277 4.08 10.73 11.71
C TYR A 277 5.39 10.38 12.40
N THR A 278 6.51 10.79 11.80
CA THR A 278 7.86 10.46 12.28
C THR A 278 8.35 11.40 13.37
N GLY A 279 7.85 12.64 13.43
CA GLY A 279 8.43 13.72 14.22
C GLY A 279 9.70 14.33 13.60
N TYR A 280 10.11 13.89 12.42
CA TYR A 280 11.37 14.27 11.79
C TYR A 280 11.31 15.66 11.18
N GLN A 281 12.46 16.33 11.13
CA GLN A 281 12.58 17.59 10.42
C GLN A 281 12.46 17.36 8.90
N VAL A 282 11.63 18.18 8.24
CA VAL A 282 11.37 18.12 6.80
C VAL A 282 12.06 19.28 6.12
N CYS A 283 12.95 19.02 5.16
CA CYS A 283 13.79 20.05 4.56
C CYS A 283 14.42 19.61 3.24
N GLN A 284 14.85 20.59 2.43
CA GLN A 284 15.82 20.30 1.38
C GLN A 284 17.20 20.08 2.03
N PRO A 285 18.06 19.17 1.53
CA PRO A 285 19.37 18.91 2.11
C PRO A 285 20.23 20.16 2.35
N ALA A 286 20.19 21.16 1.46
CA ALA A 286 20.93 22.41 1.63
C ALA A 286 20.47 23.27 2.83
N GLU A 287 19.27 23.05 3.36
CA GLU A 287 18.70 23.81 4.48
C GLU A 287 19.08 23.23 5.85
N CYS A 288 19.24 21.92 5.95
CA CYS A 288 19.32 21.20 7.23
C CYS A 288 20.41 20.12 7.30
N LEU A 289 21.07 19.82 6.18
CA LEU A 289 22.11 18.80 6.09
C LEU A 289 23.33 19.37 5.33
N TYR A 290 23.49 19.04 4.05
CA TYR A 290 24.52 19.59 3.18
C TYR A 290 24.18 19.30 1.71
N ILE A 291 24.81 20.06 0.80
CA ILE A 291 24.72 19.82 -0.64
C ILE A 291 25.38 18.48 -0.99
N ALA A 292 24.69 17.68 -1.80
CA ALA A 292 25.14 16.39 -2.32
C ALA A 292 24.70 16.22 -3.78
N ASP A 293 25.64 15.95 -4.68
CA ASP A 293 25.37 15.66 -6.08
C ASP A 293 25.24 14.15 -6.34
N GLY A 294 24.59 13.78 -7.45
CA GLY A 294 24.46 12.37 -7.86
C GLY A 294 23.71 11.50 -6.86
N THR A 295 22.77 12.06 -6.09
CA THR A 295 21.92 11.31 -5.16
C THR A 295 20.77 10.62 -5.90
N THR A 296 20.20 9.60 -5.28
CA THR A 296 19.17 8.75 -5.91
C THR A 296 17.81 9.42 -5.96
N ASP A 297 17.46 10.19 -4.93
CA ASP A 297 16.22 10.98 -4.87
C ASP A 297 16.21 12.13 -5.88
N ASP A 298 17.33 12.86 -6.02
CA ASP A 298 17.50 13.87 -7.07
C ASP A 298 17.39 13.27 -8.46
N TRP A 299 17.93 12.07 -8.69
CA TRP A 299 17.77 11.36 -9.96
C TRP A 299 16.30 10.96 -10.20
N ALA A 300 15.64 10.35 -9.23
CA ALA A 300 14.26 9.90 -9.39
C ALA A 300 13.32 11.09 -9.69
N TYR A 301 13.44 12.19 -8.96
CA TYR A 301 12.66 13.40 -9.26
C TYR A 301 13.14 14.09 -10.55
N GLY A 302 14.45 14.15 -10.77
CA GLY A 302 15.05 14.92 -11.85
C GLY A 302 14.82 14.35 -13.23
N GLU A 303 14.90 13.03 -13.36
CA GLU A 303 14.72 12.30 -14.62
C GLU A 303 13.27 11.83 -14.81
N LEU A 304 12.50 11.58 -13.74
CA LEU A 304 11.14 11.02 -13.87
C LEU A 304 10.02 11.97 -13.43
N GLY A 305 10.32 13.02 -12.67
CA GLY A 305 9.32 13.95 -12.14
C GLY A 305 8.46 13.40 -11.01
N VAL A 306 8.70 12.16 -10.55
CA VAL A 306 7.97 11.55 -9.44
C VAL A 306 8.33 12.18 -8.10
N ALA A 307 7.42 12.15 -7.13
CA ALA A 307 7.74 12.59 -5.79
C ALA A 307 8.82 11.67 -5.20
N ALA A 308 9.95 12.25 -4.80
CA ALA A 308 11.13 11.51 -4.33
C ALA A 308 11.58 12.03 -2.97
N TYR A 309 11.95 11.12 -2.07
CA TYR A 309 12.42 11.45 -0.73
C TYR A 309 13.58 10.58 -0.27
N THR A 310 14.38 11.14 0.61
CA THR A 310 15.33 10.42 1.45
C THR A 310 14.87 10.47 2.90
N PHE A 311 14.70 9.32 3.55
CA PHE A 311 14.44 9.25 4.99
C PHE A 311 15.76 8.93 5.71
N GLU A 312 16.21 9.77 6.61
CA GLU A 312 17.36 9.50 7.49
C GLU A 312 16.84 9.05 8.86
N ILE A 313 16.70 7.74 9.07
CA ILE A 313 16.04 7.19 10.28
C ILE A 313 17.03 6.99 11.43
N GLY A 314 16.53 7.09 12.66
CA GLY A 314 17.32 6.82 13.86
C GLY A 314 18.52 7.75 14.06
N THR A 315 19.42 7.34 14.94
CA THR A 315 20.45 8.22 15.54
C THR A 315 21.88 7.70 15.41
N THR A 316 22.06 6.47 14.93
CA THR A 316 23.39 5.91 14.61
C THR A 316 23.31 4.86 13.50
N PHE A 317 24.44 4.59 12.84
CA PHE A 317 24.53 3.62 11.74
C PHE A 317 24.24 2.19 12.21
N PHE A 318 24.93 1.76 13.28
CA PHE A 318 24.72 0.47 13.92
C PHE A 318 23.76 0.63 15.11
N GLN A 319 22.48 0.89 14.80
CA GLN A 319 21.45 1.19 15.79
C GLN A 319 21.12 -0.03 16.66
N ALA A 320 21.03 0.17 17.98
CA ALA A 320 20.63 -0.90 18.90
C ALA A 320 19.22 -1.45 18.56
N CYS A 321 19.05 -2.76 18.64
CA CYS A 321 17.77 -3.43 18.36
C CYS A 321 16.61 -2.87 19.19
N SER A 322 16.83 -2.63 20.48
CA SER A 322 15.80 -2.04 21.34
C SER A 322 15.32 -0.67 20.86
N TYR A 323 16.18 0.14 20.25
CA TYR A 323 15.77 1.44 19.71
C TYR A 323 15.04 1.28 18.37
N PHE A 324 15.42 0.29 17.56
CA PHE A 324 14.66 -0.03 16.35
C PHE A 324 13.22 -0.44 16.68
N GLU A 325 13.06 -1.43 17.56
CA GLU A 325 11.74 -1.99 17.91
C GLU A 325 10.84 -0.97 18.62
N ASN A 326 11.39 -0.17 19.55
CA ASN A 326 10.60 0.72 20.38
C ASN A 326 10.40 2.13 19.79
N THR A 327 11.16 2.50 18.76
CA THR A 327 11.18 3.89 18.25
C THR A 327 11.10 3.93 16.73
N ILE A 328 12.15 3.49 16.02
CA ILE A 328 12.22 3.62 14.56
C ILE A 328 11.01 2.97 13.88
N LEU A 329 10.64 1.75 14.29
CA LEU A 329 9.52 1.04 13.67
C LEU A 329 8.19 1.78 13.85
N ALA A 330 7.91 2.21 15.09
CA ALA A 330 6.66 2.87 15.45
C ALA A 330 6.50 4.26 14.79
N GLU A 331 7.60 5.00 14.64
CA GLU A 331 7.61 6.33 13.99
C GLU A 331 7.45 6.24 12.48
N ASN A 332 8.12 5.26 11.84
CA ASN A 332 8.26 5.25 10.38
C ASN A 332 7.18 4.42 9.67
N LEU A 333 6.64 3.36 10.27
CA LEU A 333 5.58 2.55 9.62
C LEU A 333 4.34 3.39 9.22
N PRO A 334 3.79 4.26 10.10
CA PRO A 334 2.66 5.11 9.72
C PRO A 334 2.99 6.09 8.59
N ALA A 335 4.22 6.62 8.54
CA ALA A 335 4.67 7.50 7.47
C ALA A 335 4.75 6.78 6.12
N LEU A 336 5.31 5.56 6.09
CA LEU A 336 5.35 4.71 4.89
C LEU A 336 3.95 4.32 4.42
N PHE A 337 3.05 4.00 5.35
CA PHE A 337 1.65 3.70 5.03
C PHE A 337 0.94 4.91 4.40
N TYR A 338 1.14 6.10 4.96
CA TYR A 338 0.63 7.34 4.38
C TYR A 338 1.22 7.61 2.99
N GLY A 339 2.53 7.38 2.82
CA GLY A 339 3.20 7.50 1.53
C GLY A 339 2.57 6.60 0.47
N PHE A 340 2.26 5.35 0.83
CA PHE A 340 1.59 4.44 -0.08
C PHE A 340 0.19 4.93 -0.46
N LYS A 341 -0.60 5.44 0.51
CA LYS A 341 -1.90 6.08 0.21
C LYS A 341 -1.78 7.27 -0.73
N ALA A 342 -0.73 8.08 -0.59
CA ALA A 342 -0.52 9.28 -1.40
C ALA A 342 0.08 9.00 -2.79
N ALA A 343 0.69 7.83 -3.01
CA ALA A 343 1.46 7.50 -4.21
C ALA A 343 0.68 7.60 -5.52
N ARG A 344 -0.66 7.54 -5.49
CA ARG A 344 -1.50 7.78 -6.68
C ARG A 344 -1.31 9.20 -7.23
N ARG A 345 -1.26 10.21 -6.36
CA ARG A 345 -1.21 11.64 -6.70
C ARG A 345 -0.45 12.46 -5.62
N PRO A 346 0.85 12.19 -5.41
CA PRO A 346 1.64 12.74 -4.31
C PRO A 346 1.74 14.27 -4.27
N TYR A 347 1.50 14.99 -5.37
CA TYR A 347 1.50 16.45 -5.36
C TYR A 347 0.15 17.10 -5.03
N GLN A 348 -0.94 16.32 -5.02
CA GLN A 348 -2.31 16.78 -4.81
C GLN A 348 -2.90 16.25 -3.49
N THR A 349 -3.02 14.94 -3.30
CA THR A 349 -3.75 14.37 -2.16
C THR A 349 -3.19 14.75 -0.79
N PRO A 350 -1.88 15.03 -0.61
CA PRO A 350 -1.35 15.47 0.67
C PRO A 350 -1.79 16.88 1.10
N ALA A 351 -2.35 17.69 0.19
CA ALA A 351 -2.95 18.96 0.53
C ALA A 351 -4.31 18.82 1.24
N GLY A 352 -4.98 17.68 1.05
CA GLY A 352 -6.28 17.41 1.63
C GLY A 352 -6.25 16.89 3.08
N PRO A 353 -7.40 16.88 3.78
CA PRO A 353 -7.53 16.32 5.12
C PRO A 353 -7.41 14.80 5.13
N GLU A 354 -7.01 14.23 6.27
CA GLU A 354 -7.07 12.78 6.48
C GLU A 354 -8.34 12.40 7.22
N VAL A 355 -8.91 11.25 6.85
CA VAL A 355 -10.01 10.64 7.62
C VAL A 355 -9.43 9.58 8.55
N HIS A 356 -9.70 9.71 9.83
CA HIS A 356 -9.31 8.74 10.85
C HIS A 356 -10.42 8.59 11.90
N THR A 357 -10.25 7.65 12.84
CA THR A 357 -11.25 7.39 13.89
C THR A 357 -12.64 7.18 13.28
N ILE A 358 -12.84 6.02 12.65
CA ILE A 358 -14.13 5.66 12.05
C ILE A 358 -14.88 4.75 13.05
N LEU A 359 -16.12 5.12 13.38
CA LEU A 359 -17.03 4.31 14.18
C LEU A 359 -18.14 3.75 13.30
N LEU A 360 -18.35 2.44 13.40
CA LEU A 360 -19.46 1.72 12.77
C LEU A 360 -20.46 1.39 13.87
N ASN A 361 -21.67 1.94 13.78
CA ASN A 361 -22.71 1.84 14.82
C ASN A 361 -22.19 2.23 16.23
N GLY A 362 -21.36 3.28 16.29
CA GLY A 362 -20.77 3.79 17.55
C GLY A 362 -19.60 2.97 18.09
N VAL A 363 -19.12 1.96 17.36
CA VAL A 363 -17.98 1.12 17.76
C VAL A 363 -16.78 1.39 16.85
N MET A 364 -15.63 1.64 17.44
CA MET A 364 -14.34 1.74 16.74
C MET A 364 -13.91 0.35 16.26
N THR A 365 -14.17 0.03 15.00
CA THR A 365 -13.81 -1.24 14.35
C THR A 365 -13.56 -1.02 12.86
N ASN A 366 -12.71 -1.85 12.27
CA ASN A 366 -12.44 -1.84 10.83
C ASN A 366 -13.44 -2.70 10.03
N THR A 367 -14.27 -3.48 10.72
CA THR A 367 -15.26 -4.38 10.10
C THR A 367 -16.51 -4.49 10.96
N ILE A 368 -17.67 -4.50 10.32
CA ILE A 368 -18.97 -4.78 10.95
C ILE A 368 -19.74 -5.79 10.10
N THR A 369 -20.52 -6.65 10.74
CA THR A 369 -21.44 -7.57 10.07
C THR A 369 -22.87 -7.05 10.20
N LEU A 370 -23.59 -6.99 9.08
CA LEU A 370 -24.96 -6.48 9.02
C LEU A 370 -25.84 -7.39 8.16
N THR A 371 -27.15 -7.29 8.38
CA THR A 371 -28.15 -7.87 7.48
C THR A 371 -28.53 -6.84 6.43
N PRO A 372 -28.69 -7.24 5.14
CA PRO A 372 -29.32 -6.38 4.14
C PRO A 372 -30.62 -5.73 4.63
N GLY A 373 -30.67 -4.40 4.61
CA GLY A 373 -31.78 -3.58 5.13
C GLY A 373 -31.51 -2.94 6.49
N ASP A 374 -30.45 -3.35 7.20
CA ASP A 374 -29.97 -2.62 8.36
C ASP A 374 -29.46 -1.23 7.93
N ILE A 375 -29.71 -0.22 8.75
CA ILE A 375 -29.11 1.11 8.56
C ILE A 375 -27.75 1.13 9.25
N LEU A 376 -26.68 1.24 8.46
CA LEU A 376 -25.33 1.44 8.97
C LEU A 376 -25.10 2.91 9.32
N ARG A 377 -24.82 3.19 10.59
CA ARG A 377 -24.33 4.49 11.04
C ARG A 377 -22.81 4.54 10.95
N ILE A 378 -22.28 5.50 10.22
CA ILE A 378 -20.84 5.77 10.09
C ILE A 378 -20.53 7.14 10.66
N GLU A 379 -19.62 7.20 11.63
CA GLU A 379 -19.04 8.43 12.14
C GLU A 379 -17.56 8.46 11.82
N ALA A 380 -17.08 9.52 11.17
CA ALA A 380 -15.70 9.62 10.70
C ALA A 380 -15.10 10.99 11.05
N THR A 381 -13.90 11.00 11.63
CA THR A 381 -13.19 12.25 11.94
C THR A 381 -12.35 12.67 10.74
N ALA A 382 -12.65 13.81 10.15
CA ALA A 382 -11.84 14.45 9.12
C ALA A 382 -10.92 15.49 9.77
N ASP A 383 -9.63 15.49 9.43
CA ASP A 383 -8.62 16.27 10.14
C ASP A 383 -7.55 16.83 9.20
N THR A 384 -7.45 18.15 9.13
CA THR A 384 -6.39 18.87 8.39
C THR A 384 -5.13 19.07 9.22
N THR A 385 -5.20 18.93 10.54
CA THR A 385 -4.09 19.24 11.46
C THR A 385 -2.97 18.19 11.44
N ARG A 386 -3.18 17.06 10.75
CA ARG A 386 -2.24 15.95 10.63
C ARG A 386 -1.13 16.23 9.62
N THR A 387 -0.35 17.27 9.87
CA THR A 387 0.79 17.66 9.04
C THR A 387 1.77 18.45 9.89
N ALA A 388 3.07 18.22 9.69
CA ALA A 388 4.09 19.01 10.36
C ALA A 388 4.07 20.45 9.84
N ASN A 389 4.61 21.38 10.65
CA ASN A 389 4.88 22.76 10.25
C ASN A 389 3.67 23.58 9.74
N GLN A 390 2.43 23.10 9.91
CA GLN A 390 1.24 23.84 9.52
C GLN A 390 0.76 24.73 10.67
N THR A 391 0.79 26.03 10.46
CA THR A 391 0.40 27.03 11.47
C THR A 391 -1.08 27.41 11.41
N THR A 392 -1.71 27.26 10.25
CA THR A 392 -3.13 27.60 10.04
C THR A 392 -3.77 26.55 9.15
N PRO A 393 -4.23 25.44 9.75
CA PRO A 393 -4.94 24.39 9.02
C PRO A 393 -6.24 24.93 8.41
N PRO A 394 -6.53 24.65 7.13
CA PRO A 394 -7.82 25.04 6.53
C PRO A 394 -8.97 24.26 7.19
N ALA A 395 -10.16 24.85 7.23
CA ALA A 395 -11.34 24.12 7.67
C ALA A 395 -11.63 22.91 6.74
N ILE A 396 -12.27 21.88 7.28
CA ILE A 396 -12.96 20.88 6.46
C ILE A 396 -14.10 21.58 5.73
N ALA A 397 -14.38 21.18 4.49
CA ALA A 397 -15.47 21.71 3.68
C ALA A 397 -16.47 20.63 3.25
N ALA A 398 -16.01 19.39 3.10
CA ALA A 398 -16.87 18.26 2.77
C ALA A 398 -16.25 16.95 3.24
N VAL A 399 -17.12 15.98 3.52
CA VAL A 399 -16.75 14.57 3.69
C VAL A 399 -17.71 13.74 2.83
N ARG A 400 -17.18 12.74 2.14
CA ARG A 400 -17.97 11.84 1.29
C ARG A 400 -17.52 10.40 1.46
N TYR A 401 -18.40 9.49 1.08
CA TYR A 401 -18.09 8.08 0.97
C TYR A 401 -18.47 7.49 -0.39
N SER A 402 -17.85 6.37 -0.76
CA SER A 402 -18.26 5.51 -1.86
C SER A 402 -18.24 4.05 -1.42
N ILE A 403 -18.95 3.19 -2.14
CA ILE A 403 -19.12 1.77 -1.82
C ILE A 403 -18.45 0.94 -2.93
N ASP A 404 -17.67 -0.05 -2.52
CA ASP A 404 -16.95 -1.08 -3.30
C ASP A 404 -15.88 -0.62 -4.29
N ALA A 405 -15.87 0.67 -4.65
CA ALA A 405 -14.82 1.27 -5.45
C ALA A 405 -14.44 2.65 -4.90
N PRO A 406 -13.15 3.05 -4.98
CA PRO A 406 -12.73 4.42 -4.72
C PRO A 406 -13.37 5.42 -5.68
N SER A 407 -13.48 6.67 -5.25
CA SER A 407 -14.11 7.76 -6.00
C SER A 407 -13.43 8.12 -7.32
N TRP A 408 -12.17 7.74 -7.53
CA TRP A 408 -11.45 7.99 -8.78
C TRP A 408 -11.71 6.93 -9.85
N ILE A 409 -12.37 5.82 -9.50
CA ILE A 409 -12.78 4.83 -10.49
C ILE A 409 -13.98 5.39 -11.25
N THR A 410 -13.90 5.34 -12.57
CA THR A 410 -14.95 5.91 -13.44
C THR A 410 -16.27 5.19 -13.21
N GLY A 411 -17.34 5.94 -12.95
CA GLY A 411 -18.67 5.39 -12.68
C GLY A 411 -18.96 5.13 -11.21
N THR A 412 -17.98 5.26 -10.31
CA THR A 412 -18.22 5.14 -8.87
C THR A 412 -19.10 6.28 -8.38
N GLN A 413 -20.22 5.94 -7.75
CA GLN A 413 -21.08 6.91 -7.08
C GLN A 413 -20.45 7.34 -5.74
N THR A 414 -20.48 8.64 -5.46
CA THR A 414 -20.11 9.19 -4.15
C THR A 414 -21.33 9.78 -3.45
N TYR A 415 -21.35 9.68 -2.12
CA TYR A 415 -22.43 10.14 -1.27
C TYR A 415 -21.87 11.10 -0.22
N THR A 416 -22.57 12.20 0.04
CA THR A 416 -22.14 13.21 1.02
C THR A 416 -22.43 12.76 2.44
N MET A 417 -21.52 13.06 3.37
CA MET A 417 -21.73 12.97 4.81
C MET A 417 -22.10 14.34 5.37
N THR A 418 -22.76 14.39 6.52
CA THR A 418 -23.14 15.63 7.21
C THR A 418 -22.27 15.86 8.43
N ALA A 419 -21.85 17.11 8.67
CA ALA A 419 -21.19 17.48 9.93
C ALA A 419 -22.13 17.22 11.12
N VAL A 420 -21.61 16.64 12.20
CA VAL A 420 -22.39 16.28 13.39
C VAL A 420 -22.88 17.51 14.15
N ASP A 421 -22.10 18.59 14.17
CA ASP A 421 -22.47 19.87 14.76
C ASP A 421 -23.21 20.81 13.78
N GLY A 422 -23.39 20.36 12.53
CA GLY A 422 -24.23 20.99 11.52
C GLY A 422 -23.47 21.76 10.44
N LEU A 423 -22.19 22.06 10.60
CA LEU A 423 -21.38 22.79 9.61
C LEU A 423 -19.98 22.18 9.49
N PHE A 424 -19.42 22.16 8.28
CA PHE A 424 -17.99 21.93 8.12
C PHE A 424 -17.29 23.30 8.15
N ASP A 425 -16.76 23.70 9.30
CA ASP A 425 -16.17 25.03 9.51
C ASP A 425 -14.87 25.03 10.34
N SER A 426 -14.47 23.86 10.84
CA SER A 426 -13.31 23.68 11.69
C SER A 426 -12.22 22.81 11.04
N PRO A 427 -10.93 22.93 11.45
CA PRO A 427 -9.84 22.08 10.97
C PRO A 427 -10.02 20.58 11.20
N THR A 428 -10.78 20.23 12.23
CA THR A 428 -11.13 18.85 12.58
C THR A 428 -12.65 18.79 12.73
N GLU A 429 -13.28 17.88 12.00
CA GLU A 429 -14.74 17.75 11.97
C GLU A 429 -15.18 16.30 12.12
N LEU A 430 -16.30 16.08 12.80
CA LEU A 430 -16.95 14.77 12.86
C LEU A 430 -18.06 14.72 11.81
N ALA A 431 -17.94 13.81 10.84
CA ALA A 431 -18.94 13.58 9.82
C ALA A 431 -19.77 12.33 10.12
N LEU A 432 -21.06 12.38 9.76
CA LEU A 432 -22.04 11.32 9.96
C LEU A 432 -22.68 10.91 8.63
N ALA A 433 -22.86 9.60 8.45
CA ALA A 433 -23.69 9.03 7.40
C ALA A 433 -24.59 7.93 7.96
N HIS A 434 -25.78 7.82 7.38
CA HIS A 434 -26.65 6.65 7.51
C HIS A 434 -26.69 5.99 6.14
N VAL A 435 -26.14 4.79 6.05
CA VAL A 435 -26.05 4.02 4.81
C VAL A 435 -27.13 2.94 4.85
N ASP A 436 -28.06 3.04 3.91
CA ASP A 436 -29.09 2.03 3.73
C ASP A 436 -28.47 0.80 3.03
N THR A 437 -28.52 -0.34 3.71
CA THR A 437 -27.98 -1.60 3.18
C THR A 437 -29.05 -2.46 2.48
N ASP A 438 -30.26 -1.93 2.30
CA ASP A 438 -31.35 -2.63 1.63
C ASP A 438 -30.95 -3.06 0.21
N GLY A 439 -31.12 -4.35 -0.06
CA GLY A 439 -30.77 -4.94 -1.35
C GLY A 439 -29.27 -5.05 -1.64
N TRP A 440 -28.39 -4.83 -0.65
CA TRP A 440 -26.96 -5.12 -0.82
C TRP A 440 -26.73 -6.57 -1.20
N THR A 441 -25.64 -6.81 -1.95
CA THR A 441 -25.21 -8.16 -2.27
C THR A 441 -24.65 -8.85 -1.02
N LEU A 442 -24.81 -10.17 -0.93
CA LEU A 442 -24.18 -10.91 0.16
C LEU A 442 -22.65 -10.92 0.00
N GLY A 443 -21.94 -10.85 1.11
CA GLY A 443 -20.48 -10.84 1.16
C GLY A 443 -19.91 -9.52 1.65
N ARG A 444 -18.60 -9.34 1.40
CA ARG A 444 -17.86 -8.19 1.91
C ARG A 444 -17.99 -6.99 0.98
N HIS A 445 -18.38 -5.87 1.56
CA HIS A 445 -18.35 -4.55 0.95
C HIS A 445 -17.23 -3.70 1.55
N THR A 446 -16.68 -2.79 0.76
CA THR A 446 -15.68 -1.81 1.23
C THR A 446 -16.24 -0.41 1.10
N ILE A 447 -16.33 0.33 2.20
CA ILE A 447 -16.71 1.74 2.17
C ILE A 447 -15.44 2.58 2.23
N PHE A 448 -15.24 3.42 1.21
CA PHE A 448 -14.17 4.40 1.14
C PHE A 448 -14.70 5.73 1.65
N ILE A 449 -13.93 6.44 2.47
CA ILE A 449 -14.28 7.72 3.07
C ILE A 449 -13.12 8.68 2.84
N GLU A 450 -13.42 9.86 2.32
CA GLU A 450 -12.44 10.92 2.08
C GLU A 450 -13.04 12.28 2.42
N ALA A 451 -12.16 13.23 2.71
CA ALA A 451 -12.52 14.59 3.10
C ALA A 451 -11.88 15.61 2.17
N GLN A 452 -12.51 16.78 2.09
CA GLN A 452 -12.07 17.93 1.32
C GLN A 452 -11.86 19.11 2.27
N ASN A 453 -10.77 19.85 2.11
CA ASN A 453 -10.55 21.11 2.83
C ASN A 453 -11.27 22.30 2.14
N ALA A 454 -11.28 23.46 2.80
CA ALA A 454 -11.86 24.70 2.27
C ALA A 454 -11.18 25.26 1.00
N ASN A 455 -9.99 24.76 0.65
CA ASN A 455 -9.31 25.10 -0.59
C ASN A 455 -9.74 24.22 -1.78
N GLY A 456 -10.55 23.19 -1.52
CA GLY A 456 -11.01 22.25 -2.53
C GLY A 456 -10.12 21.01 -2.69
N ASP A 457 -9.11 20.80 -1.85
CA ASP A 457 -8.21 19.66 -1.93
C ASP A 457 -8.81 18.43 -1.24
N TRP A 458 -8.97 17.34 -1.99
CA TRP A 458 -9.36 16.04 -1.47
C TRP A 458 -8.14 15.29 -0.92
N GLY A 459 -8.30 14.69 0.25
CA GLY A 459 -7.27 13.88 0.88
C GLY A 459 -7.16 12.46 0.34
N VAL A 460 -6.29 11.67 0.98
CA VAL A 460 -6.26 10.21 0.75
C VAL A 460 -7.47 9.55 1.39
N PRO A 461 -8.07 8.50 0.76
CA PRO A 461 -9.19 7.81 1.39
C PRO A 461 -8.73 6.95 2.57
N SER A 462 -9.67 6.72 3.47
CA SER A 462 -9.63 5.64 4.45
C SER A 462 -10.79 4.68 4.19
N ALA A 463 -10.69 3.43 4.61
CA ALA A 463 -11.68 2.42 4.31
C ALA A 463 -12.16 1.64 5.55
N VAL A 464 -13.36 1.07 5.43
CA VAL A 464 -13.94 0.11 6.38
C VAL A 464 -14.63 -1.03 5.64
N PHE A 465 -14.67 -2.21 6.26
CA PHE A 465 -15.43 -3.34 5.74
C PHE A 465 -16.82 -3.44 6.34
N VAL A 466 -17.75 -3.88 5.51
CA VAL A 466 -19.10 -4.25 5.92
C VAL A 466 -19.39 -5.63 5.35
N ASP A 467 -19.51 -6.64 6.20
CA ASP A 467 -19.88 -7.99 5.81
C ASP A 467 -21.40 -8.10 5.83
N SER A 468 -22.01 -8.15 4.64
CA SER A 468 -23.44 -8.32 4.45
C SER A 468 -23.80 -9.81 4.47
N VAL A 469 -24.57 -10.23 5.48
CA VAL A 469 -24.95 -11.63 5.69
C VAL A 469 -26.46 -11.76 5.87
N LEU A 470 -27.00 -12.93 5.55
CA LEU A 470 -28.41 -13.19 5.81
C LEU A 470 -28.70 -13.29 7.32
N PRO A 471 -29.95 -13.02 7.75
CA PRO A 471 -30.33 -13.23 9.14
C PRO A 471 -30.14 -14.68 9.57
N ALA A 472 -30.07 -14.90 10.89
CA ALA A 472 -30.05 -16.24 11.44
C ALA A 472 -31.25 -17.07 10.94
N GLY A 473 -31.00 -18.34 10.60
CA GLY A 473 -32.00 -19.22 9.99
C GLY A 473 -32.05 -19.16 8.46
N PHE A 474 -31.28 -18.29 7.81
CA PHE A 474 -31.21 -18.21 6.35
C PHE A 474 -29.79 -18.47 5.86
N THR A 475 -29.64 -19.33 4.85
CA THR A 475 -28.35 -19.54 4.17
C THR A 475 -28.55 -19.55 2.66
N PHE A 476 -27.61 -18.97 1.93
CA PHE A 476 -27.66 -18.91 0.48
C PHE A 476 -26.46 -19.65 -0.11
N THR A 477 -26.71 -20.46 -1.12
CA THR A 477 -25.70 -21.20 -1.88
C THR A 477 -25.89 -20.90 -3.36
N ALA A 478 -24.81 -20.48 -4.03
CA ALA A 478 -24.80 -20.21 -5.47
C ALA A 478 -24.10 -21.33 -6.24
N ASP A 479 -24.67 -21.82 -7.35
CA ASP A 479 -24.02 -22.83 -8.22
C ASP A 479 -23.20 -22.20 -9.35
N THR A 480 -22.55 -21.05 -9.12
CA THR A 480 -21.87 -20.26 -10.18
C THR A 480 -20.37 -20.56 -10.30
N PRO A 481 -19.74 -20.34 -11.49
CA PRO A 481 -20.26 -19.67 -12.71
C PRO A 481 -20.93 -20.61 -13.73
N VAL A 482 -21.79 -20.05 -14.60
CA VAL A 482 -22.51 -20.76 -15.68
C VAL A 482 -22.23 -20.15 -17.06
N PHE A 483 -22.46 -20.92 -18.13
CA PHE A 483 -22.22 -20.43 -19.48
C PHE A 483 -23.36 -19.51 -19.98
N PRO A 484 -23.07 -18.53 -20.84
CA PRO A 484 -24.10 -17.79 -21.56
C PRO A 484 -25.08 -18.72 -22.28
N GLY A 485 -26.38 -18.50 -22.09
CA GLY A 485 -27.44 -19.35 -22.62
C GLY A 485 -27.88 -20.48 -21.67
N GLU A 486 -27.20 -20.67 -20.54
CA GLU A 486 -27.58 -21.63 -19.51
C GLU A 486 -28.35 -20.97 -18.36
N THR A 487 -28.91 -21.82 -17.49
CA THR A 487 -29.62 -21.41 -16.29
C THR A 487 -28.72 -21.64 -15.08
N ALA A 488 -28.43 -20.57 -14.33
CA ALA A 488 -27.85 -20.68 -13.01
C ALA A 488 -28.87 -21.22 -12.01
N HIS A 489 -28.43 -22.15 -11.19
CA HIS A 489 -29.19 -22.71 -10.09
C HIS A 489 -28.63 -22.15 -8.78
N HIS A 490 -29.52 -21.73 -7.90
CA HIS A 490 -29.17 -21.18 -6.60
C HIS A 490 -30.13 -21.76 -5.57
N THR A 491 -29.72 -21.79 -4.32
CA THR A 491 -30.55 -22.33 -3.24
C THR A 491 -30.56 -21.39 -2.05
N LEU A 492 -31.76 -21.04 -1.59
CA LEU A 492 -31.99 -20.38 -0.31
C LEU A 492 -32.50 -21.41 0.69
N ALA A 493 -31.70 -21.77 1.69
CA ALA A 493 -32.17 -22.58 2.81
C ALA A 493 -32.81 -21.67 3.86
N ILE A 494 -33.97 -22.08 4.37
CA ILE A 494 -34.75 -21.37 5.38
C ILE A 494 -35.02 -22.34 6.51
N THR A 495 -34.61 -21.97 7.72
CA THR A 495 -34.89 -22.65 8.98
C THR A 495 -35.79 -21.76 9.83
N ASN A 496 -36.94 -22.27 10.22
CA ASN A 496 -37.80 -21.58 11.18
C ASN A 496 -37.19 -21.71 12.59
N GLN A 497 -36.62 -20.61 13.09
CA GLN A 497 -36.00 -20.57 14.42
C GLN A 497 -36.98 -20.22 15.55
N ASP A 498 -38.23 -19.89 15.22
CA ASP A 498 -39.25 -19.54 16.18
C ASP A 498 -39.97 -20.76 16.76
N THR A 499 -40.80 -20.48 17.77
CA THR A 499 -41.60 -21.50 18.47
C THR A 499 -42.96 -21.75 17.83
N THR A 500 -43.33 -20.99 16.81
CA THR A 500 -44.58 -21.11 16.05
C THR A 500 -44.30 -21.40 14.58
N SER A 501 -45.27 -21.97 13.87
CA SER A 501 -45.16 -22.13 12.42
C SER A 501 -45.23 -20.77 11.73
N HIS A 502 -44.37 -20.56 10.74
CA HIS A 502 -44.34 -19.35 9.93
C HIS A 502 -44.48 -19.69 8.45
N THR A 503 -45.12 -18.78 7.70
CA THR A 503 -45.19 -18.87 6.24
C THR A 503 -44.24 -17.85 5.63
N TYR A 504 -43.21 -18.35 4.95
CA TYR A 504 -42.23 -17.53 4.26
C TYR A 504 -42.63 -17.39 2.80
N THR A 505 -42.67 -16.15 2.31
CA THR A 505 -42.87 -15.79 0.91
C THR A 505 -41.57 -15.23 0.34
N ILE A 506 -41.09 -15.83 -0.74
CA ILE A 506 -39.86 -15.46 -1.43
C ILE A 506 -40.23 -14.88 -2.79
N THR A 507 -39.78 -13.66 -3.06
CA THR A 507 -40.13 -12.93 -4.29
C THR A 507 -38.87 -12.47 -5.03
N VAL A 508 -38.96 -12.42 -6.36
CA VAL A 508 -37.99 -11.67 -7.18
C VAL A 508 -38.46 -10.23 -7.23
N VAL A 509 -37.78 -9.34 -6.52
CA VAL A 509 -38.12 -7.91 -6.41
C VAL A 509 -37.72 -7.17 -7.68
N SER A 510 -36.50 -7.43 -8.17
CA SER A 510 -36.01 -6.92 -9.44
C SER A 510 -34.95 -7.85 -10.02
N THR A 511 -34.82 -7.86 -11.34
CA THR A 511 -33.76 -8.61 -12.00
C THR A 511 -33.48 -8.05 -13.39
N VAL A 512 -32.23 -8.18 -13.84
CA VAL A 512 -31.83 -7.90 -15.22
C VAL A 512 -31.95 -9.17 -16.08
N TRP A 513 -31.53 -10.31 -15.54
CA TRP A 513 -31.64 -11.61 -16.19
C TRP A 513 -32.87 -12.36 -15.67
N ALA A 514 -33.62 -13.03 -16.53
CA ALA A 514 -34.88 -13.64 -16.14
C ALA A 514 -34.67 -14.62 -14.96
N ALA A 515 -35.30 -14.35 -13.82
CA ALA A 515 -35.14 -15.11 -12.59
C ALA A 515 -36.48 -15.66 -12.10
N SER A 516 -36.47 -16.86 -11.51
CA SER A 516 -37.68 -17.48 -10.97
C SER A 516 -37.42 -18.29 -9.70
N VAL A 517 -38.33 -18.20 -8.74
CA VAL A 517 -38.35 -18.97 -7.49
C VAL A 517 -39.32 -20.13 -7.68
N LEU A 518 -38.86 -21.37 -7.55
CA LEU A 518 -39.69 -22.55 -7.86
C LEU A 518 -40.75 -22.84 -6.79
N SER A 519 -40.43 -22.58 -5.51
CA SER A 519 -41.35 -22.73 -4.37
C SER A 519 -41.47 -21.41 -3.61
N PRO A 520 -42.19 -20.42 -4.15
CA PRO A 520 -42.19 -19.05 -3.64
C PRO A 520 -42.90 -18.89 -2.29
N THR A 521 -43.63 -19.90 -1.81
CA THR A 521 -44.26 -19.89 -0.50
C THR A 521 -44.04 -21.23 0.20
N VAL A 522 -43.53 -21.20 1.42
CA VAL A 522 -43.27 -22.38 2.24
C VAL A 522 -43.73 -22.12 3.68
N THR A 523 -44.51 -23.04 4.25
CA THR A 523 -44.88 -23.00 5.67
C THR A 523 -44.04 -24.00 6.43
N LEU A 524 -43.34 -23.53 7.46
CA LEU A 524 -42.39 -24.33 8.23
C LEU A 524 -42.83 -24.43 9.68
N ALA A 525 -42.86 -25.65 10.22
CA ALA A 525 -42.98 -25.88 11.66
C ALA A 525 -41.73 -25.39 12.41
N PRO A 526 -41.80 -25.20 13.74
CA PRO A 526 -40.62 -24.87 14.54
C PRO A 526 -39.45 -25.81 14.28
N SER A 527 -38.24 -25.25 14.08
CA SER A 527 -37.00 -25.96 13.75
C SER A 527 -36.97 -26.69 12.41
N GLU A 528 -38.03 -26.61 11.60
CA GLU A 528 -38.04 -27.18 10.26
C GLU A 528 -37.16 -26.36 9.32
N THR A 529 -36.49 -27.05 8.39
CA THR A 529 -35.64 -26.43 7.36
C THR A 529 -36.07 -26.88 5.98
N VAL A 530 -36.16 -25.94 5.04
CA VAL A 530 -36.42 -26.20 3.62
C VAL A 530 -35.39 -25.51 2.75
N SER A 531 -35.07 -26.11 1.60
CA SER A 531 -34.27 -25.49 0.55
C SER A 531 -35.20 -25.03 -0.58
N VAL A 532 -35.20 -23.72 -0.86
CA VAL A 532 -35.99 -23.09 -1.91
C VAL A 532 -35.09 -22.86 -3.13
N PRO A 533 -35.31 -23.57 -4.25
CA PRO A 533 -34.52 -23.37 -5.45
C PRO A 533 -34.89 -22.07 -6.18
N LEU A 534 -33.86 -21.39 -6.65
CA LEU A 534 -33.91 -20.19 -7.47
C LEU A 534 -33.17 -20.46 -8.78
N THR A 535 -33.69 -19.92 -9.87
CA THR A 535 -33.06 -19.99 -11.19
C THR A 535 -32.85 -18.60 -11.75
N VAL A 536 -31.73 -18.39 -12.45
CA VAL A 536 -31.44 -17.17 -13.22
C VAL A 536 -30.97 -17.58 -14.61
N VAL A 537 -31.69 -17.17 -15.65
CA VAL A 537 -31.37 -17.49 -17.04
C VAL A 537 -30.36 -16.48 -17.58
N VAL A 538 -29.13 -16.94 -17.83
CA VAL A 538 -28.07 -16.10 -18.39
C VAL A 538 -28.30 -15.95 -19.90
N PRO A 539 -28.44 -14.73 -20.45
CA PRO A 539 -28.63 -14.54 -21.87
C PRO A 539 -27.45 -15.11 -22.68
N ALA A 540 -27.73 -15.70 -23.84
CA ALA A 540 -26.69 -16.16 -24.76
C ALA A 540 -25.78 -15.01 -25.28
N THR A 541 -26.24 -13.76 -25.13
CA THR A 541 -25.51 -12.54 -25.49
C THR A 541 -24.64 -11.99 -24.36
N ALA A 542 -24.64 -12.60 -23.18
CA ALA A 542 -23.86 -12.12 -22.05
C ALA A 542 -22.36 -12.18 -22.35
N ALA A 543 -21.64 -11.09 -22.05
CA ALA A 543 -20.19 -11.05 -22.23
C ALA A 543 -19.48 -11.94 -21.19
N ASP A 544 -18.24 -12.34 -21.50
CA ASP A 544 -17.41 -13.06 -20.53
C ASP A 544 -17.09 -12.19 -19.32
N GLY A 545 -17.38 -12.70 -18.13
CA GLY A 545 -17.26 -11.97 -16.87
C GLY A 545 -18.38 -10.96 -16.62
N GLU A 546 -19.41 -10.90 -17.47
CA GLU A 546 -20.59 -10.09 -17.19
C GLU A 546 -21.32 -10.68 -15.98
N ALA A 547 -21.62 -9.85 -14.98
CA ALA A 547 -22.37 -10.26 -13.81
C ALA A 547 -23.55 -9.31 -13.59
N GLN A 548 -24.72 -9.87 -13.29
CA GLN A 548 -25.93 -9.09 -13.05
C GLN A 548 -26.56 -9.43 -11.69
N PRO A 549 -27.06 -8.43 -10.96
CA PRO A 549 -27.75 -8.65 -9.70
C PRO A 549 -29.18 -9.15 -9.93
N THR A 550 -29.62 -10.08 -9.08
CA THR A 550 -31.03 -10.43 -8.87
C THR A 550 -31.40 -10.06 -7.43
N ARG A 551 -32.38 -9.17 -7.26
CA ARG A 551 -32.86 -8.76 -5.95
C ARG A 551 -34.00 -9.66 -5.49
N LEU A 552 -33.85 -10.24 -4.32
CA LEU A 552 -34.80 -11.15 -3.70
C LEU A 552 -35.39 -10.52 -2.45
N GLY A 553 -36.67 -10.75 -2.21
CA GLY A 553 -37.37 -10.38 -1.00
C GLY A 553 -37.82 -11.63 -0.25
N VAL A 554 -37.66 -11.62 1.07
CA VAL A 554 -38.21 -12.64 1.97
C VAL A 554 -39.15 -11.94 2.95
N GLU A 555 -40.37 -12.45 3.04
CA GLU A 555 -41.41 -11.93 3.93
C GLU A 555 -42.05 -13.07 4.72
N SER A 556 -42.17 -12.90 6.03
CA SER A 556 -42.95 -13.73 6.94
C SER A 556 -43.48 -12.86 8.09
N GLU A 557 -44.28 -13.44 8.98
CA GLU A 557 -44.77 -12.73 10.17
C GLU A 557 -43.63 -12.32 11.13
N ALA A 558 -42.46 -12.96 11.01
CA ALA A 558 -41.32 -12.77 11.90
C ALA A 558 -40.13 -12.05 11.23
N SER A 559 -40.06 -11.99 9.90
CA SER A 559 -38.89 -11.45 9.19
C SER A 559 -39.28 -10.83 7.86
N THR A 560 -38.76 -9.64 7.57
CA THR A 560 -38.89 -9.00 6.26
C THR A 560 -37.57 -8.34 5.89
N PHE A 561 -36.95 -8.76 4.78
CA PHE A 561 -35.70 -8.18 4.29
C PHE A 561 -35.53 -8.43 2.78
N THR A 562 -34.67 -7.64 2.15
CA THR A 562 -34.28 -7.88 0.75
C THR A 562 -32.78 -7.89 0.58
N PHE A 563 -32.28 -8.74 -0.31
CA PHE A 563 -30.87 -8.87 -0.61
C PHE A 563 -30.66 -9.12 -2.10
N SER A 564 -29.46 -8.83 -2.60
CA SER A 564 -29.10 -9.13 -3.97
C SER A 564 -28.15 -10.32 -4.04
N ILE A 565 -28.26 -11.07 -5.12
CA ILE A 565 -27.29 -12.11 -5.49
C ILE A 565 -26.67 -11.75 -6.83
N MET A 566 -25.38 -12.03 -7.01
CA MET A 566 -24.71 -11.84 -8.28
C MET A 566 -24.67 -13.16 -9.04
N THR A 567 -25.13 -13.16 -10.30
CA THR A 567 -24.92 -14.26 -11.23
C THR A 567 -23.92 -13.81 -12.29
N GLU A 568 -22.83 -14.56 -12.47
CA GLU A 568 -21.76 -14.27 -13.44
C GLU A 568 -21.83 -15.25 -14.63
N ALA A 569 -21.73 -14.69 -15.84
CA ALA A 569 -21.55 -15.44 -17.08
C ALA A 569 -20.05 -15.65 -17.34
N ARG A 570 -19.61 -16.89 -17.51
CA ARG A 570 -18.23 -17.17 -17.95
C ARG A 570 -18.19 -18.04 -19.18
N TRP A 571 -17.41 -17.63 -20.17
CA TRP A 571 -17.10 -18.45 -21.35
C TRP A 571 -15.96 -19.41 -21.01
N HIS A 572 -15.92 -20.57 -21.65
CA HIS A 572 -14.75 -21.44 -21.53
C HIS A 572 -13.50 -20.69 -22.01
N ARG A 573 -12.50 -20.53 -21.12
CA ARG A 573 -11.11 -20.44 -21.58
C ARG A 573 -10.75 -21.81 -22.14
N HIS A 574 -10.93 -22.00 -23.44
CA HIS A 574 -10.24 -23.08 -24.14
C HIS A 574 -8.73 -22.84 -23.96
N TRP A 575 -8.12 -23.60 -23.06
CA TRP A 575 -6.70 -23.93 -23.16
C TRP A 575 -6.51 -24.62 -24.50
N LEU A 576 -6.22 -23.86 -25.55
CA LEU A 576 -5.57 -24.39 -26.73
C LEU A 576 -4.21 -24.92 -26.24
N PRO A 577 -3.94 -26.24 -26.28
CA PRO A 577 -2.57 -26.68 -26.12
C PRO A 577 -1.81 -26.03 -27.27
N LEU A 578 -0.82 -25.21 -26.95
CA LEU A 578 0.22 -24.80 -27.88
C LEU A 578 0.80 -26.08 -28.48
N LEU A 579 0.33 -26.45 -29.66
CA LEU A 579 0.98 -27.44 -30.50
C LEU A 579 2.33 -26.85 -30.88
N ALA A 580 3.37 -27.32 -30.21
CA ALA A 580 4.75 -27.12 -30.62
C ALA A 580 4.91 -27.50 -32.10
N ARG A 581 5.41 -26.55 -32.89
CA ARG A 581 6.17 -26.81 -34.11
C ARG A 581 7.35 -25.86 -34.16
#